data_AF-A0A1Q6VNF8-F1
#
_entry.id   AF-A0A1Q6VNF8-F1
#
_cell.length_a   1.000
_cell.length_b   1.000
_cell.length_c   1.000
_cell.angle_alpha   90.00
_cell.angle_beta   90.00
_cell.angle_gamma   90.00
#
_symmetry.space_group_name_H-M   'P 1'
#
loop_
_entity.id
_entity.type
_entity.pdbx_description
1 polymer ?
#
loop_
_entity_poly.entity_id
_entity_poly.type
_entity_poly.pdbx_seq_one_letter_code
_entity_poly.pdbx_strand_id
1 'polypeptide(L)'
;MAFDPRTGAILAMVGGYDFARSEYNRAVTAHRQPGSAFKPIIYATAVNEGLSPATLVVDAPVVYEPDDLEKIWKPENYEKRFFGVISLREALIHSRNLATVRLLEKVGVRQVIDFAKTIGFTSPLNNDLSLALGSSSVTLVELTSAYGVFANQGLRLEPYALAMVQDNTGQTLEQTLFEPRQVVSKETAYLVTNMLEDVIQRGTGLQAKSIGRPIAGKTGTTNDYTDAWFIGFTPNLAVGVWVGFDDVRTLGETESGAHAALPIWMDFMREALEQLPMMSFEIPDDIVFVRIDPSTGLLASDQAEQDTVEIFMKGTEPTQSAPQRIVPTDFYRLDQVLDGQAGGPSSQR
;
A
#
# COMPACT_ATOMS: atom_id res chain seq x y z
N MET A 1 5.73 12.36 -12.71
CA MET A 1 7.00 11.71 -13.08
C MET A 1 6.74 10.25 -13.38
N ALA A 2 7.40 9.69 -14.39
CA ALA A 2 7.18 8.34 -14.87
C ALA A 2 8.50 7.58 -15.05
N PHE A 3 8.51 6.30 -14.68
CA PHE A 3 9.65 5.40 -14.79
C PHE A 3 9.23 4.10 -15.49
N ASP A 4 10.16 3.49 -16.23
CA ASP A 4 10.06 2.06 -16.55
C ASP A 4 10.58 1.27 -15.33
N PRO A 5 9.71 0.57 -14.58
CA PRO A 5 10.12 -0.13 -13.36
C PRO A 5 11.04 -1.33 -13.64
N ARG A 6 11.16 -1.77 -14.89
CA ARG A 6 12.01 -2.90 -15.30
C ARG A 6 13.48 -2.51 -15.51
N THR A 7 13.71 -1.23 -15.81
CA THR A 7 15.05 -0.71 -16.12
C THR A 7 15.47 0.42 -15.16
N GLY A 8 14.54 1.14 -14.54
CA GLY A 8 14.83 2.36 -13.79
C GLY A 8 14.91 3.61 -14.67
N ALA A 9 14.66 3.51 -15.98
CA ALA A 9 14.69 4.67 -16.87
C ALA A 9 13.61 5.68 -16.50
N ILE A 10 13.98 6.96 -16.36
CA ILE A 10 13.02 8.06 -16.28
C ILE A 10 12.46 8.30 -17.67
N LEU A 11 11.17 8.02 -17.85
CA LEU A 11 10.47 8.18 -19.14
C LEU A 11 9.88 9.57 -19.31
N ALA A 12 9.40 10.17 -18.22
CA ALA A 12 8.88 11.53 -18.24
C ALA A 12 9.09 12.22 -16.87
N MET A 13 9.50 13.49 -16.91
CA MET A 13 9.68 14.32 -15.72
C MET A 13 9.08 15.70 -15.96
N VAL A 14 8.21 16.13 -15.05
CA VAL A 14 7.60 17.47 -15.06
C VAL A 14 7.83 18.08 -13.69
N GLY A 15 8.67 19.12 -13.63
CA GLY A 15 9.10 19.75 -12.37
C GLY A 15 8.20 20.89 -11.87
N GLY A 16 7.23 21.31 -12.67
CA GLY A 16 6.30 22.40 -12.35
C GLY A 16 5.42 22.77 -13.53
N TYR A 17 4.51 23.72 -13.31
CA TYR A 17 3.53 24.16 -14.30
C TYR A 17 4.17 24.86 -15.52
N ASP A 18 5.19 25.69 -15.28
CA ASP A 18 5.84 26.48 -16.34
C ASP A 18 7.30 26.74 -15.95
N PHE A 19 8.22 26.20 -16.75
CA PHE A 19 9.67 26.33 -16.53
C PHE A 19 10.13 27.78 -16.63
N ALA A 20 9.56 28.58 -17.53
CA ALA A 20 9.93 29.99 -17.70
C ALA A 20 9.53 30.85 -16.49
N ARG A 21 8.52 30.41 -15.72
CA ARG A 21 8.13 31.04 -14.44
C ARG A 21 8.95 30.52 -13.27
N SER A 22 9.32 29.25 -13.27
CA SER A 22 10.03 28.62 -12.17
C SER A 22 10.85 27.43 -12.67
N GLU A 23 12.18 27.58 -12.63
CA GLU A 23 13.13 26.51 -12.97
C GLU A 23 13.28 25.47 -11.85
N TYR A 24 12.61 25.67 -10.70
CA TYR A 24 12.66 24.76 -9.56
C TYR A 24 12.00 23.42 -9.89
N ASN A 25 12.80 22.35 -9.97
CA ASN A 25 12.33 21.03 -10.34
C ASN A 25 11.77 20.25 -9.15
N ARG A 26 10.48 20.44 -8.88
CA ARG A 26 9.77 19.82 -7.76
C ARG A 26 9.75 18.29 -7.83
N ALA A 27 9.90 17.69 -9.01
CA ALA A 27 9.89 16.24 -9.16
C ALA A 27 11.07 15.56 -8.45
N VAL A 28 12.21 16.25 -8.29
CA VAL A 28 13.44 15.66 -7.74
C VAL A 28 13.97 16.38 -6.50
N THR A 29 13.61 17.65 -6.26
CA THR A 29 14.13 18.41 -5.10
C THR A 29 13.09 18.74 -4.03
N ALA A 30 11.79 18.79 -4.38
CA ALA A 30 10.77 19.18 -3.40
C ALA A 30 10.49 18.04 -2.44
N HIS A 31 10.77 18.29 -1.15
CA HIS A 31 10.44 17.38 -0.07
C HIS A 31 9.06 17.74 0.47
N ARG A 32 8.10 16.83 0.32
CA ARG A 32 6.69 17.05 0.63
C ARG A 32 6.13 15.87 1.40
N GLN A 33 5.14 16.11 2.25
CA GLN A 33 4.53 15.05 3.04
C GLN A 33 3.68 14.15 2.12
N PRO A 34 4.01 12.85 1.98
CA PRO A 34 3.29 11.93 1.11
C PRO A 34 1.89 11.57 1.63
N GLY A 35 1.63 11.83 2.92
CA GLY A 35 0.39 11.45 3.57
C GLY A 35 0.13 9.94 3.46
N SER A 36 -1.12 9.59 3.16
CA SER A 36 -1.53 8.19 2.94
C SER A 36 -0.81 7.45 1.80
N ALA A 37 -0.07 8.11 0.91
CA ALA A 37 0.72 7.44 -0.12
C ALA A 37 1.95 6.72 0.48
N PHE A 38 2.32 6.97 1.73
CA PHE A 38 3.38 6.24 2.41
C PHE A 38 2.93 4.88 2.99
N LYS A 39 1.61 4.68 3.18
CA LYS A 39 1.07 3.46 3.81
C LYS A 39 1.56 2.17 3.17
N PRO A 40 1.63 2.01 1.84
CA PRO A 40 2.06 0.75 1.25
C PRO A 40 3.47 0.31 1.69
N ILE A 41 4.35 1.24 2.07
CA ILE A 41 5.67 0.92 2.60
C ILE A 41 5.55 0.25 3.98
N ILE A 42 4.67 0.74 4.85
CA ILE A 42 4.39 0.15 6.17
C ILE A 42 3.77 -1.25 6.01
N TYR A 43 2.81 -1.39 5.09
CA TYR A 43 2.15 -2.68 4.83
C TYR A 43 3.12 -3.67 4.19
N ALA A 44 4.01 -3.22 3.31
CA ALA A 44 5.06 -4.06 2.76
C ALA A 44 6.04 -4.54 3.85
N THR A 45 6.42 -3.68 4.79
CA THR A 45 7.23 -4.10 5.96
C THR A 45 6.48 -5.15 6.77
N ALA A 46 5.20 -4.93 7.07
CA ALA A 46 4.38 -5.89 7.81
C ALA A 46 4.33 -7.27 7.12
N VAL A 47 4.11 -7.29 5.81
CA VAL A 47 4.05 -8.53 5.02
C VAL A 47 5.43 -9.20 4.97
N ASN A 48 6.50 -8.43 4.84
CA ASN A 48 7.87 -8.93 4.89
C ASN A 48 8.22 -9.60 6.24
N GLU A 49 7.59 -9.15 7.34
CA GLU A 49 7.71 -9.74 8.68
C GLU A 49 6.72 -10.91 8.92
N GLY A 50 6.05 -11.40 7.87
CA GLY A 50 5.19 -12.58 7.92
C GLY A 50 3.71 -12.33 8.20
N LEU A 51 3.25 -11.07 8.21
CA LEU A 51 1.81 -10.78 8.24
C LEU A 51 1.20 -11.01 6.85
N SER A 52 -0.07 -11.37 6.82
CA SER A 52 -0.83 -11.62 5.60
C SER A 52 -1.87 -10.52 5.33
N PRO A 53 -2.39 -10.40 4.08
CA PRO A 53 -3.51 -9.51 3.79
C PRO A 53 -4.74 -9.75 4.70
N ALA A 54 -4.95 -11.01 5.13
CA ALA A 54 -6.02 -11.42 6.05
C ALA A 54 -5.76 -11.05 7.52
N THR A 55 -4.54 -10.64 7.89
CA THR A 55 -4.20 -10.34 9.28
C THR A 55 -5.10 -9.23 9.81
N LEU A 56 -5.70 -9.46 10.98
CA LEU A 56 -6.64 -8.53 11.57
C LEU A 56 -5.92 -7.40 12.34
N VAL A 57 -6.49 -6.20 12.24
CA VAL A 57 -6.05 -4.99 12.93
C VAL A 57 -7.27 -4.20 13.42
N VAL A 58 -7.11 -3.49 14.53
CA VAL A 58 -8.19 -2.75 15.19
C VAL A 58 -8.27 -1.31 14.64
N ASP A 59 -9.38 -0.98 14.02
CA ASP A 59 -9.79 0.37 13.63
C ASP A 59 -10.76 0.96 14.67
N ALA A 60 -10.21 1.36 15.81
CA ALA A 60 -10.93 1.96 16.94
C ALA A 60 -10.11 3.11 17.55
N PRO A 61 -10.75 4.09 18.21
CA PRO A 61 -10.06 5.23 18.82
C PRO A 61 -8.85 4.80 19.65
N VAL A 62 -7.77 5.56 19.55
CA VAL A 62 -6.58 5.37 20.38
C VAL A 62 -6.09 6.74 20.82
N VAL A 63 -5.63 6.80 22.07
CA VAL A 63 -5.00 7.97 22.65
C VAL A 63 -3.60 7.55 23.03
N TYR A 64 -2.60 8.26 22.51
CA TYR A 64 -1.22 8.10 22.91
C TYR A 64 -0.88 9.20 23.89
N GLU A 65 -0.52 8.81 25.10
CA GLU A 65 -0.11 9.71 26.19
C GLU A 65 1.38 9.48 26.42
N PRO A 66 2.27 10.28 25.80
CA PRO A 66 3.67 10.31 26.21
C PRO A 66 3.76 10.73 27.68
N ASP A 67 4.87 10.44 28.36
CA ASP A 67 5.14 10.87 29.74
C ASP A 67 4.99 12.39 29.97
N ASP A 68 4.94 13.15 28.87
CA ASP A 68 4.63 14.56 28.78
C ASP A 68 3.15 14.78 28.42
N LEU A 69 2.34 15.20 29.40
CA LEU A 69 0.89 15.43 29.28
C LEU A 69 0.51 16.51 28.24
N GLU A 70 1.45 17.35 27.79
CA GLU A 70 1.21 18.32 26.70
C GLU A 70 1.26 17.68 25.30
N LYS A 71 1.65 16.40 25.19
CA LYS A 71 1.82 15.68 23.91
C LYS A 71 0.78 14.59 23.66
N ILE A 72 -0.40 14.70 24.26
CA ILE A 72 -1.50 13.77 24.02
C ILE A 72 -1.84 13.78 22.52
N TRP A 73 -1.63 12.65 21.85
CA TRP A 73 -1.91 12.50 20.43
C TRP A 73 -3.11 11.59 20.21
N LYS A 74 -4.10 12.10 19.46
CA LYS A 74 -5.35 11.42 19.12
C LYS A 74 -5.49 11.38 17.60
N PRO A 75 -4.92 10.36 16.92
CA PRO A 75 -5.13 10.23 15.49
C PRO A 75 -6.62 10.01 15.19
N GLU A 76 -7.06 10.44 14.01
CA GLU A 76 -8.43 10.27 13.53
C GLU A 76 -8.45 9.66 12.11
N ASN A 77 -9.51 8.93 11.80
CA ASN A 77 -9.82 8.51 10.44
C ASN A 77 -10.45 9.67 9.65
N TYR A 78 -10.17 9.72 8.35
CA TYR A 78 -10.73 10.73 7.44
C TYR A 78 -12.27 10.82 7.52
N GLU A 79 -12.96 9.67 7.51
CA GLU A 79 -14.44 9.60 7.56
C GLU A 79 -15.03 9.73 8.98
N LYS A 80 -14.18 9.86 10.02
CA LYS A 80 -14.58 9.86 11.44
C LYS A 80 -15.47 8.69 11.87
N ARG A 81 -15.40 7.58 11.13
CA ARG A 81 -16.07 6.30 11.42
C ARG A 81 -15.05 5.25 11.86
N PHE A 82 -15.51 4.31 12.67
CA PHE A 82 -14.73 3.19 13.18
C PHE A 82 -15.34 1.89 12.66
N PHE A 83 -14.50 0.99 12.19
CA PHE A 83 -14.93 -0.28 11.60
C PHE A 83 -14.64 -1.48 12.51
N GLY A 84 -14.08 -1.25 13.69
CA GLY A 84 -13.75 -2.32 14.62
C GLY A 84 -12.58 -3.15 14.10
N VAL A 85 -12.69 -4.46 14.14
CA VAL A 85 -11.62 -5.35 13.65
C VAL A 85 -11.77 -5.54 12.14
N ILE A 86 -10.73 -5.17 11.39
CA ILE A 86 -10.68 -5.27 9.92
C ILE A 86 -9.38 -5.95 9.48
N SER A 87 -9.35 -6.52 8.28
CA SER A 87 -8.11 -7.09 7.73
C SER A 87 -7.13 -5.98 7.27
N LEU A 88 -5.85 -6.33 7.12
CA LEU A 88 -4.85 -5.43 6.54
C LEU A 88 -5.27 -4.98 5.13
N ARG A 89 -5.80 -5.90 4.32
CA ARG A 89 -6.34 -5.57 2.99
C ARG A 89 -7.39 -4.47 3.07
N GLU A 90 -8.45 -4.65 3.87
CA GLU A 90 -9.53 -3.67 4.00
C GLU A 90 -9.03 -2.33 4.57
N ALA A 91 -8.10 -2.38 5.53
CA ALA A 91 -7.47 -1.19 6.07
C ALA A 91 -6.72 -0.37 5.00
N LEU A 92 -6.00 -1.04 4.09
CA LEU A 92 -5.25 -0.37 3.02
C LEU A 92 -6.17 0.16 1.91
N ILE A 93 -7.15 -0.63 1.47
CA ILE A 93 -8.16 -0.27 0.45
C ILE A 93 -8.83 1.06 0.81
N HIS A 94 -9.27 1.16 2.06
CA HIS A 94 -9.99 2.33 2.57
C HIS A 94 -9.08 3.35 3.26
N SER A 95 -7.76 3.15 3.21
CA SER A 95 -6.76 4.07 3.75
C SER A 95 -7.02 4.44 5.22
N ARG A 96 -7.38 3.48 6.06
CA ARG A 96 -7.74 3.71 7.48
C ARG A 96 -6.52 4.14 8.30
N ASN A 97 -6.60 5.27 8.99
CA ASN A 97 -5.46 5.85 9.72
C ASN A 97 -5.16 5.08 10.99
N LEU A 98 -6.19 4.78 11.80
CA LEU A 98 -6.02 4.15 13.10
C LEU A 98 -5.46 2.73 12.96
N ALA A 99 -5.97 1.97 12.00
CA ALA A 99 -5.44 0.66 11.65
C ALA A 99 -3.95 0.74 11.25
N THR A 100 -3.55 1.71 10.42
CA THR A 100 -2.14 1.87 10.03
C THR A 100 -1.25 2.29 11.19
N VAL A 101 -1.72 3.15 12.10
CA VAL A 101 -0.96 3.55 13.30
C VAL A 101 -0.69 2.33 14.18
N ARG A 102 -1.70 1.48 14.43
CA ARG A 102 -1.52 0.24 15.19
C ARG A 102 -0.64 -0.77 14.47
N LEU A 103 -0.72 -0.83 13.14
CA LEU A 103 0.17 -1.67 12.35
C LEU A 103 1.63 -1.20 12.51
N LEU A 104 1.88 0.10 12.41
CA LEU A 104 3.21 0.68 12.62
C LEU A 104 3.73 0.42 14.05
N GLU A 105 2.86 0.53 15.05
CA GLU A 105 3.19 0.21 16.45
C GLU A 105 3.57 -1.26 16.60
N LYS A 106 2.84 -2.18 15.96
CA LYS A 106 3.11 -3.62 15.98
C LYS A 106 4.41 -4.01 15.25
N VAL A 107 4.66 -3.42 14.09
CA VAL A 107 5.85 -3.71 13.26
C VAL A 107 7.11 -3.03 13.81
N GLY A 108 6.94 -1.83 14.38
CA GLY A 108 8.01 -0.98 14.86
C GLY A 108 8.43 0.07 13.82
N VAL A 109 8.56 1.32 14.28
CA VAL A 109 8.89 2.48 13.42
C VAL A 109 10.26 2.32 12.77
N ARG A 110 11.24 1.80 13.53
CA ARG A 110 12.61 1.60 13.03
C ARG A 110 12.67 0.58 11.90
N GLN A 111 11.93 -0.52 12.01
CA GLN A 111 11.84 -1.54 10.98
C GLN A 111 11.30 -0.95 9.67
N VAL A 112 10.26 -0.12 9.74
CA VAL A 112 9.72 0.60 8.57
C VAL A 112 10.74 1.56 7.97
N ILE A 113 11.49 2.30 8.79
CA ILE A 113 12.53 3.21 8.31
C ILE A 113 13.66 2.44 7.60
N ASP A 114 14.10 1.32 8.17
CA ASP A 114 15.17 0.51 7.58
C ASP A 114 14.70 -0.18 6.28
N PHE A 115 13.45 -0.64 6.23
CA PHE A 115 12.82 -1.13 5.00
C PHE A 115 12.71 -0.03 3.94
N ALA A 116 12.26 1.17 4.31
CA ALA A 116 12.16 2.32 3.40
C ALA A 116 13.53 2.67 2.78
N LYS A 117 14.61 2.67 3.58
CA LYS A 117 15.97 2.87 3.06
C LYS A 117 16.36 1.78 2.06
N THR A 118 15.99 0.53 2.33
CA THR A 118 16.31 -0.61 1.47
C THR A 118 15.64 -0.49 0.09
N ILE A 119 14.43 0.06 0.03
CA ILE A 119 13.72 0.34 -1.22
C ILE A 119 14.06 1.70 -1.86
N GLY A 120 14.96 2.50 -1.25
CA GLY A 120 15.57 3.67 -1.89
C GLY A 120 15.21 5.03 -1.33
N PHE A 121 14.56 5.12 -0.17
CA PHE A 121 14.37 6.40 0.51
C PHE A 121 15.70 6.90 1.10
N THR A 122 16.05 8.14 0.80
CA THR A 122 17.21 8.86 1.34
C THR A 122 16.81 10.03 2.22
N SER A 123 15.60 10.56 2.02
CA SER A 123 14.96 11.56 2.86
C SER A 123 14.93 11.15 4.34
N PRO A 124 15.16 12.08 5.28
CA PRO A 124 15.06 11.78 6.70
C PRO A 124 13.62 11.42 7.08
N LEU A 125 13.45 10.28 7.75
CA LEU A 125 12.16 9.81 8.25
C LEU A 125 12.11 9.96 9.77
N ASN A 126 11.02 10.53 10.26
CA ASN A 126 10.77 10.71 11.69
C ASN A 126 10.56 9.35 12.37
N ASN A 127 11.23 9.14 13.50
CA ASN A 127 11.14 7.91 14.28
C ASN A 127 10.03 8.00 15.34
N ASP A 128 8.80 8.23 14.89
CA ASP A 128 7.60 8.27 15.72
C ASP A 128 6.37 7.71 14.96
N LEU A 129 5.25 7.52 15.68
CA LEU A 129 4.04 6.92 15.11
C LEU A 129 3.33 7.81 14.07
N SER A 130 3.66 9.11 13.99
CA SER A 130 3.08 9.98 12.95
C SER A 130 3.54 9.59 11.54
N LEU A 131 4.62 8.80 11.43
CA LEU A 131 5.06 8.21 10.16
C LEU A 131 3.95 7.36 9.50
N ALA A 132 3.04 6.77 10.29
CA ALA A 132 1.87 6.04 9.79
C ALA A 132 0.93 6.90 8.94
N LEU A 133 0.97 8.21 9.14
CA LEU A 133 0.18 9.20 8.41
C LEU A 133 1.01 9.91 7.33
N GLY A 134 2.25 9.48 7.08
CA GLY A 134 3.14 10.09 6.09
C GLY A 134 3.59 11.50 6.47
N SER A 135 3.91 11.73 7.74
CA SER A 135 4.35 13.04 8.28
C SER A 135 5.76 13.46 7.86
N SER A 136 6.58 12.50 7.40
CA SER A 136 7.95 12.76 6.94
C SER A 136 7.95 13.17 5.48
N SER A 137 8.63 14.27 5.18
CA SER A 137 8.71 14.77 3.81
C SER A 137 9.65 13.93 2.96
N VAL A 138 9.21 13.56 1.76
CA VAL A 138 9.98 12.79 0.77
C VAL A 138 9.87 13.43 -0.60
N THR A 139 10.75 13.06 -1.53
CA THR A 139 10.66 13.54 -2.92
C THR A 139 9.74 12.66 -3.76
N LEU A 140 9.23 13.23 -4.85
CA LEU A 140 8.42 12.48 -5.82
C LEU A 140 9.22 11.35 -6.48
N VAL A 141 10.53 11.52 -6.69
CA VAL A 141 11.41 10.49 -7.26
C VAL A 141 11.55 9.30 -6.33
N GLU A 142 11.79 9.53 -5.04
CA GLU A 142 11.91 8.45 -4.05
C GLU A 142 10.62 7.65 -3.96
N LEU A 143 9.49 8.35 -3.76
CA LEU A 143 8.22 7.68 -3.56
C LEU A 143 7.76 6.90 -4.80
N THR A 144 7.92 7.48 -6.00
CA THR A 144 7.51 6.79 -7.24
C THR A 144 8.42 5.62 -7.57
N SER A 145 9.74 5.77 -7.38
CA SER A 145 10.70 4.68 -7.58
C SER A 145 10.45 3.52 -6.62
N ALA A 146 10.13 3.81 -5.36
CA ALA A 146 9.76 2.81 -4.37
C ALA A 146 8.52 2.00 -4.78
N TYR A 147 7.52 2.61 -5.42
CA TYR A 147 6.37 1.87 -5.97
C TYR A 147 6.77 0.98 -7.16
N GLY A 148 7.79 1.40 -7.92
CA GLY A 148 8.39 0.59 -8.99
C GLY A 148 8.96 -0.74 -8.49
N VAL A 149 9.43 -0.80 -7.24
CA VAL A 149 9.87 -2.05 -6.60
C VAL A 149 8.73 -3.08 -6.56
N PHE A 150 7.52 -2.64 -6.20
CA PHE A 150 6.35 -3.54 -6.19
C PHE A 150 5.93 -3.93 -7.61
N ALA A 151 5.95 -2.97 -8.54
CA ALA A 151 5.64 -3.21 -9.95
C ALA A 151 6.57 -4.25 -10.60
N ASN A 152 7.84 -4.30 -10.18
CA ASN A 152 8.88 -5.16 -10.72
C ASN A 152 9.27 -6.31 -9.77
N GLN A 153 8.29 -6.93 -9.12
CA GLN A 153 8.46 -8.15 -8.32
C GLN A 153 9.56 -8.05 -7.23
N GLY A 154 9.73 -6.89 -6.62
CA GLY A 154 10.68 -6.66 -5.54
C GLY A 154 12.10 -6.29 -5.96
N LEU A 155 12.33 -6.06 -7.26
CA LEU A 155 13.59 -5.55 -7.78
C LEU A 155 13.66 -4.02 -7.66
N ARG A 156 14.72 -3.52 -7.04
CA ARG A 156 15.08 -2.11 -7.01
C ARG A 156 16.07 -1.80 -8.10
N LEU A 157 15.78 -0.76 -8.88
CA LEU A 157 16.67 -0.16 -9.86
C LEU A 157 16.87 1.31 -9.51
N GLU A 158 18.09 1.80 -9.63
CA GLU A 158 18.38 3.22 -9.43
C GLU A 158 17.81 4.02 -10.61
N PRO A 159 17.01 5.07 -10.35
CA PRO A 159 16.50 5.89 -11.43
C PRO A 159 17.60 6.61 -12.21
N TYR A 160 17.52 6.60 -13.54
CA TYR A 160 18.49 7.28 -14.40
C TYR A 160 17.81 8.07 -15.52
N ALA A 161 18.43 9.18 -15.91
CA ALA A 161 17.97 10.06 -17.00
C ALA A 161 18.91 10.07 -18.22
N LEU A 162 20.20 9.78 -18.02
CA LEU A 162 21.18 9.66 -19.09
C LEU A 162 21.27 8.19 -19.47
N ALA A 163 20.93 7.82 -20.70
CA ALA A 163 21.01 6.43 -21.16
C ALA A 163 22.34 6.12 -21.86
N MET A 164 22.83 7.07 -22.65
CA MET A 164 24.05 6.91 -23.46
C MET A 164 24.64 8.28 -23.79
N VAL A 165 25.96 8.36 -23.81
CA VAL A 165 26.73 9.52 -24.28
C VAL A 165 27.54 9.10 -25.49
N GLN A 166 27.41 9.83 -26.60
CA GLN A 166 28.15 9.60 -27.83
C GLN A 166 28.95 10.84 -28.23
N ASP A 167 30.08 10.63 -28.89
CA ASP A 167 30.83 11.71 -29.51
C ASP A 167 30.24 12.12 -30.88
N ASN A 168 30.88 13.09 -31.54
CA ASN A 168 30.46 13.58 -32.86
C ASN A 168 30.69 12.57 -34.00
N THR A 169 31.42 11.47 -33.75
CA THR A 169 31.63 10.36 -34.70
C THR A 169 30.62 9.23 -34.50
N GLY A 170 29.80 9.30 -33.46
CA GLY A 170 28.86 8.25 -33.06
C GLY A 170 29.50 7.16 -32.18
N GLN A 171 30.73 7.36 -31.71
CA GLN A 171 31.36 6.44 -30.74
C GLN A 171 30.69 6.62 -29.37
N THR A 172 30.19 5.52 -28.81
CA THR A 172 29.66 5.49 -27.44
C THR A 172 30.80 5.67 -26.43
N LEU A 173 30.74 6.75 -25.67
CA LEU A 173 31.67 7.08 -24.60
C LEU A 173 31.22 6.50 -23.26
N GLU A 174 29.91 6.52 -23.02
CA GLU A 174 29.28 6.02 -21.80
C GLU A 174 27.91 5.44 -22.15
N GLN A 175 27.54 4.35 -21.47
CA GLN A 175 26.21 3.76 -21.53
C GLN A 175 25.81 3.32 -20.14
N THR A 176 24.61 3.71 -19.72
CA THR A 176 24.08 3.31 -18.42
C THR A 176 23.66 1.85 -18.46
N LEU A 177 24.32 1.06 -17.62
CA LEU A 177 23.93 -0.31 -17.32
C LEU A 177 23.11 -0.28 -16.03
N PHE A 178 21.89 -0.80 -16.07
CA PHE A 178 21.05 -0.90 -14.88
C PHE A 178 21.33 -2.22 -14.14
N GLU A 179 21.52 -2.14 -12.83
CA GLU A 179 21.81 -3.28 -11.96
C GLU A 179 20.63 -3.53 -11.02
N PRO A 180 19.69 -4.44 -11.37
CA PRO A 180 18.57 -4.74 -10.49
C PRO A 180 19.05 -5.42 -9.21
N ARG A 181 18.55 -4.97 -8.06
CA ARG A 181 18.81 -5.59 -6.75
C ARG A 181 17.52 -6.13 -6.17
N GLN A 182 17.46 -7.42 -5.83
CA GLN A 182 16.33 -7.98 -5.11
C GLN A 182 16.34 -7.45 -3.67
N VAL A 183 15.38 -6.59 -3.33
CA VAL A 183 15.28 -5.93 -2.02
C VAL A 183 14.05 -6.36 -1.23
N VAL A 184 13.03 -6.86 -1.93
CA VAL A 184 11.78 -7.39 -1.37
C VAL A 184 11.52 -8.73 -2.06
N SER A 185 10.96 -9.73 -1.38
CA SER A 185 10.62 -10.99 -2.07
C SER A 185 9.54 -10.79 -3.13
N LYS A 186 9.45 -11.70 -4.11
CA LYS A 186 8.42 -11.62 -5.16
C LYS A 186 7.02 -11.73 -4.57
N GLU A 187 6.85 -12.58 -3.56
CA GLU A 187 5.59 -12.84 -2.86
C GLU A 187 5.16 -11.59 -2.10
N THR A 188 6.05 -10.96 -1.33
CA THR A 188 5.74 -9.70 -0.63
C THR A 188 5.37 -8.60 -1.61
N ALA A 189 6.12 -8.44 -2.71
CA ALA A 189 5.80 -7.47 -3.75
C ALA A 189 4.43 -7.74 -4.40
N TYR A 190 4.10 -9.01 -4.65
CA TYR A 190 2.82 -9.41 -5.22
C TYR A 190 1.65 -9.21 -4.26
N LEU A 191 1.78 -9.60 -2.98
CA LEU A 191 0.75 -9.40 -1.96
C LEU A 191 0.42 -7.91 -1.79
N VAL A 192 1.44 -7.04 -1.75
CA VAL A 192 1.26 -5.58 -1.68
C VAL A 192 0.61 -5.06 -2.96
N THR A 193 1.10 -5.48 -4.12
CA THR A 193 0.53 -5.09 -5.42
C THR A 193 -0.95 -5.46 -5.50
N ASN A 194 -1.31 -6.67 -5.09
CA ASN A 194 -2.69 -7.14 -5.13
C ASN A 194 -3.61 -6.38 -4.16
N MET A 195 -3.14 -6.00 -2.97
CA MET A 195 -3.91 -5.09 -2.10
C MET A 195 -4.06 -3.69 -2.73
N LEU A 196 -3.05 -3.22 -3.46
CA LEU A 196 -3.10 -1.94 -4.18
C LEU A 196 -3.97 -1.99 -5.44
N GLU A 197 -4.13 -3.15 -6.09
CA GLU A 197 -5.15 -3.33 -7.13
C GLU A 197 -6.55 -3.11 -6.54
N ASP A 198 -6.82 -3.60 -5.33
CA ASP A 198 -8.11 -3.39 -4.68
C ASP A 198 -8.38 -1.93 -4.30
N VAL A 199 -7.34 -1.13 -4.03
CA VAL A 199 -7.49 0.33 -3.88
C VAL A 199 -8.10 0.94 -5.15
N ILE A 200 -7.75 0.42 -6.33
CA ILE A 200 -8.30 0.84 -7.63
C ILE A 200 -9.66 0.19 -7.89
N GLN A 201 -9.87 -1.06 -7.50
CA GLN A 201 -11.11 -1.77 -7.84
C GLN A 201 -12.30 -1.38 -6.97
N ARG A 202 -12.06 -1.04 -5.70
CA ARG A 202 -13.10 -0.83 -4.68
C ARG A 202 -12.72 0.17 -3.58
N GLY A 203 -11.54 0.79 -3.66
CA GLY A 203 -11.03 1.71 -2.65
C GLY A 203 -10.96 3.16 -3.11
N THR A 204 -10.04 3.91 -2.51
CA THR A 204 -9.89 5.36 -2.73
C THR A 204 -9.43 5.75 -4.14
N GLY A 205 -8.92 4.81 -4.94
CA GLY A 205 -8.48 5.01 -6.32
C GLY A 205 -9.51 4.62 -7.38
N LEU A 206 -10.77 4.40 -7.00
CA LEU A 206 -11.82 3.81 -7.85
C LEU A 206 -11.92 4.39 -9.28
N GLN A 207 -11.71 5.69 -9.45
CA GLN A 207 -11.82 6.34 -10.76
C GLN A 207 -10.82 5.80 -11.79
N ALA A 208 -9.63 5.37 -11.35
CA ALA A 208 -8.60 4.79 -12.24
C ALA A 208 -9.02 3.44 -12.84
N LYS A 209 -10.04 2.77 -12.28
CA LYS A 209 -10.63 1.55 -12.87
C LYS A 209 -11.09 1.76 -14.32
N SER A 210 -11.49 2.99 -14.67
CA SER A 210 -11.91 3.35 -16.03
C SER A 210 -10.83 3.19 -17.11
N ILE A 211 -9.55 3.05 -16.74
CA ILE A 211 -8.45 2.80 -17.69
C ILE A 211 -8.55 1.39 -18.30
N GLY A 212 -9.24 0.45 -17.64
CA GLY A 212 -9.51 -0.88 -18.21
C GLY A 212 -8.28 -1.78 -18.36
N ARG A 213 -7.28 -1.61 -17.50
CA ARG A 213 -6.05 -2.44 -17.44
C ARG A 213 -5.73 -2.86 -16.01
N PRO A 214 -4.96 -3.95 -15.81
CA PRO A 214 -4.38 -4.28 -14.50
C PRO A 214 -3.50 -3.13 -14.00
N ILE A 215 -3.95 -2.46 -12.95
CA ILE A 215 -3.33 -1.27 -12.38
C ILE A 215 -3.44 -1.36 -10.86
N ALA A 216 -2.34 -1.02 -10.19
CA ALA A 216 -2.27 -0.84 -8.75
C ALA A 216 -1.92 0.61 -8.43
N GLY A 217 -2.39 1.14 -7.30
CA GLY A 217 -2.02 2.49 -6.90
C GLY A 217 -2.59 2.93 -5.57
N LYS A 218 -2.19 4.13 -5.14
CA LYS A 218 -2.58 4.68 -3.85
C LYS A 218 -2.73 6.20 -3.89
N THR A 219 -3.82 6.67 -3.31
CA THR A 219 -4.02 8.09 -3.00
C THR A 219 -3.23 8.50 -1.76
N GLY A 220 -2.65 9.69 -1.79
CA GLY A 220 -2.05 10.37 -0.64
C GLY A 220 -2.72 11.71 -0.39
N THR A 221 -3.00 12.02 0.86
CA THR A 221 -3.60 13.28 1.30
C THR A 221 -3.06 13.57 2.70
N THR A 222 -2.63 14.81 2.92
CA THR A 222 -2.20 15.30 4.24
C THR A 222 -3.37 15.85 5.04
N ASN A 223 -3.24 15.94 6.37
CA ASN A 223 -4.34 16.32 7.27
C ASN A 223 -4.92 17.73 6.97
N ASP A 224 -4.08 18.67 6.51
CA ASP A 224 -4.48 20.06 6.21
C ASP A 224 -4.71 20.32 4.71
N TYR A 225 -4.79 19.24 3.90
CA TYR A 225 -4.94 19.30 2.44
C TYR A 225 -3.86 20.15 1.76
N THR A 226 -2.64 20.17 2.31
CA THR A 226 -1.50 20.90 1.73
C THR A 226 -0.91 20.18 0.53
N ASP A 227 -1.02 18.85 0.53
CA ASP A 227 -0.40 17.97 -0.45
C ASP A 227 -1.37 16.88 -0.87
N ALA A 228 -1.55 16.76 -2.18
CA ALA A 228 -2.34 15.73 -2.81
C ALA A 228 -1.43 14.87 -3.70
N TRP A 229 -1.48 13.55 -3.50
CA TRP A 229 -0.65 12.61 -4.24
C TRP A 229 -1.50 11.51 -4.87
N PHE A 230 -1.02 11.03 -6.00
CA PHE A 230 -1.40 9.73 -6.52
C PHE A 230 -0.18 9.04 -7.13
N ILE A 231 0.15 7.86 -6.60
CA ILE A 231 1.20 7.00 -7.14
C ILE A 231 0.55 5.70 -7.59
N GLY A 232 0.78 5.32 -8.84
CA GLY A 232 0.20 4.12 -9.41
C GLY A 232 1.11 3.52 -10.47
N PHE A 233 0.89 2.25 -10.77
CA PHE A 233 1.74 1.51 -11.68
C PHE A 233 1.01 0.37 -12.39
N THR A 234 1.64 -0.02 -13.49
CA THR A 234 1.47 -1.27 -14.23
C THR A 234 2.82 -1.99 -14.22
N PRO A 235 2.92 -3.26 -14.67
CA PRO A 235 4.21 -3.96 -14.71
C PRO A 235 5.31 -3.28 -15.53
N ASN A 236 4.96 -2.38 -16.46
CA ASN A 236 5.90 -1.72 -17.37
C ASN A 236 5.91 -0.19 -17.26
N LEU A 237 5.18 0.40 -16.32
CA LEU A 237 5.14 1.85 -16.12
C LEU A 237 4.73 2.20 -14.69
N ALA A 238 5.58 2.93 -13.98
CA ALA A 238 5.28 3.50 -12.65
C ALA A 238 5.21 5.03 -12.75
N VAL A 239 4.12 5.62 -12.25
CA VAL A 239 3.85 7.06 -12.37
C VAL A 239 3.43 7.63 -11.04
N GLY A 240 4.04 8.75 -10.67
CA GLY A 240 3.68 9.54 -9.51
C GLY A 240 3.30 10.96 -9.90
N VAL A 241 2.22 11.45 -9.30
CA VAL A 241 1.75 12.83 -9.40
C VAL A 241 1.63 13.42 -8.01
N TRP A 242 2.12 14.65 -7.87
CA TRP A 242 1.93 15.49 -6.69
C TRP A 242 1.35 16.83 -7.12
N VAL A 243 0.41 17.33 -6.33
CA VAL A 243 -0.16 18.67 -6.43
C VAL A 243 -0.06 19.32 -5.06
N GLY A 244 0.46 20.55 -5.03
CA GLY A 244 0.69 21.31 -3.81
C GLY A 244 1.24 22.68 -4.16
N PHE A 245 1.26 23.55 -3.17
CA PHE A 245 1.87 24.88 -3.28
C PHE A 245 3.31 24.88 -2.73
N ASP A 246 4.12 25.81 -3.21
CA ASP A 246 5.49 25.94 -2.73
C ASP A 246 5.53 26.37 -1.26
N ASP A 247 4.72 27.36 -0.92
CA ASP A 247 4.36 27.67 0.45
C ASP A 247 3.39 26.61 1.00
N VAL A 248 3.57 26.21 2.25
CA VAL A 248 2.70 25.21 2.89
C VAL A 248 1.35 25.86 3.17
N ARG A 249 0.43 25.71 2.22
CA ARG A 249 -0.94 26.22 2.30
C ARG A 249 -1.92 25.18 1.78
N THR A 250 -3.14 25.24 2.31
CA THR A 250 -4.21 24.32 1.92
C THR A 250 -4.58 24.46 0.44
N LEU A 251 -4.83 23.33 -0.21
CA LEU A 251 -5.45 23.24 -1.54
C LEU A 251 -6.97 23.48 -1.48
N GLY A 252 -7.57 23.33 -0.29
CA GLY A 252 -9.00 23.32 -0.05
C GLY A 252 -9.48 21.97 0.47
N GLU A 253 -10.54 21.96 1.27
CA GLU A 253 -11.02 20.75 1.98
C GLU A 253 -11.51 19.62 1.03
N THR A 254 -11.77 19.94 -0.23
CA THR A 254 -12.16 18.97 -1.28
C THR A 254 -10.97 18.42 -2.06
N GLU A 255 -9.79 19.05 -1.96
CA GLU A 255 -8.63 18.77 -2.79
C GLU A 255 -7.76 17.65 -2.20
N SER A 256 -8.33 16.46 -2.17
CA SER A 256 -7.62 15.22 -1.81
C SER A 256 -6.76 14.68 -2.97
N GLY A 257 -5.95 13.66 -2.71
CA GLY A 257 -5.24 12.89 -3.75
C GLY A 257 -6.15 12.35 -4.85
N ALA A 258 -7.39 11.98 -4.52
CA ALA A 258 -8.38 11.49 -5.49
C ALA A 258 -8.99 12.59 -6.37
N HIS A 259 -8.96 13.85 -5.94
CA HIS A 259 -9.58 14.98 -6.64
C HIS A 259 -8.54 15.84 -7.38
N ALA A 260 -7.37 16.08 -6.78
CA ALA A 260 -6.35 16.95 -7.35
C ALA A 260 -5.28 16.19 -8.17
N ALA A 261 -4.77 15.07 -7.66
CA ALA A 261 -3.64 14.37 -8.28
C ALA A 261 -4.05 13.22 -9.23
N LEU A 262 -5.08 12.45 -8.83
CA LEU A 262 -5.54 11.30 -9.60
C LEU A 262 -6.01 11.65 -11.03
N PRO A 263 -6.77 12.73 -11.29
CA PRO A 263 -7.17 13.07 -12.66
C PRO A 263 -5.97 13.32 -13.59
N ILE A 264 -4.97 14.07 -13.13
CA ILE A 264 -3.73 14.31 -13.88
C ILE A 264 -3.00 12.99 -14.17
N TRP A 265 -2.95 12.10 -13.18
CA TRP A 265 -2.35 10.79 -13.33
C TRP A 265 -3.11 9.95 -14.37
N MET A 266 -4.44 9.96 -14.34
CA MET A 266 -5.29 9.22 -15.29
C MET A 266 -5.13 9.73 -16.72
N ASP A 267 -5.09 11.05 -16.92
CA ASP A 267 -4.92 11.64 -18.23
C ASP A 267 -3.55 11.26 -18.84
N PHE A 268 -2.48 11.33 -18.04
CA PHE A 268 -1.16 10.86 -18.47
C PHE A 268 -1.17 9.36 -18.79
N MET A 269 -1.77 8.53 -17.93
CA MET A 269 -1.74 7.08 -18.08
C MET A 269 -2.57 6.59 -19.27
N ARG A 270 -3.68 7.25 -19.62
CA ARG A 270 -4.45 6.91 -20.82
C ARG A 270 -3.59 7.01 -22.07
N GLU A 271 -2.91 8.13 -22.25
CA GLU A 271 -2.04 8.38 -23.40
C GLU A 271 -0.81 7.45 -23.39
N ALA A 272 -0.13 7.33 -22.24
CA ALA A 272 1.09 6.55 -22.14
C ALA A 272 0.86 5.05 -22.37
N LEU A 273 -0.27 4.50 -21.87
CA LEU A 273 -0.55 3.07 -21.95
C LEU A 273 -1.02 2.61 -23.34
N GLU A 274 -1.44 3.52 -24.22
CA GLU A 274 -1.75 3.18 -25.62
C GLU A 274 -0.52 2.65 -26.37
N GLN A 275 0.66 3.15 -26.02
CA GLN A 275 1.93 2.77 -26.65
C GLN A 275 2.60 1.55 -26.00
N LEU A 276 2.04 1.04 -24.90
CA LEU A 276 2.64 -0.02 -24.09
C LEU A 276 1.80 -1.30 -24.15
N PRO A 277 2.43 -2.49 -24.18
CA PRO A 277 1.69 -3.74 -24.15
C PRO A 277 0.89 -3.86 -22.86
N MET A 278 -0.30 -4.46 -22.94
CA MET A 278 -1.07 -4.83 -21.76
C MET A 278 -0.37 -6.00 -21.09
N MET A 279 -0.05 -5.85 -19.81
CA MET A 279 0.59 -6.88 -18.99
C MET A 279 -0.23 -7.09 -17.73
N SER A 280 -0.26 -8.33 -17.27
CA SER A 280 -0.80 -8.68 -15.94
C SER A 280 0.34 -8.73 -14.93
N PHE A 281 0.02 -8.52 -13.64
CA PHE A 281 0.96 -8.81 -12.57
C PHE A 281 1.18 -10.33 -12.48
N GLU A 282 2.44 -10.75 -12.59
CA GLU A 282 2.81 -12.16 -12.50
C GLU A 282 2.64 -12.68 -11.07
N ILE A 283 2.01 -13.84 -10.93
CA ILE A 283 1.78 -14.49 -9.64
C ILE A 283 2.97 -15.41 -9.33
N PRO A 284 3.74 -15.18 -8.26
CA PRO A 284 4.83 -16.06 -7.86
C PRO A 284 4.34 -17.47 -7.48
N ASP A 285 5.19 -18.49 -7.72
CA ASP A 285 4.86 -19.90 -7.47
C ASP A 285 4.49 -20.21 -6.00
N ASP A 286 5.05 -19.46 -5.06
CA ASP A 286 4.80 -19.62 -3.61
C ASP A 286 3.62 -18.76 -3.11
N ILE A 287 2.74 -18.29 -4.01
CA ILE A 287 1.44 -17.73 -3.63
C ILE A 287 0.36 -18.82 -3.64
N VAL A 288 -0.38 -18.92 -2.55
CA VAL A 288 -1.52 -19.84 -2.41
C VAL A 288 -2.83 -19.08 -2.22
N PHE A 289 -3.91 -19.66 -2.73
CA PHE A 289 -5.27 -19.12 -2.64
C PHE A 289 -6.07 -19.94 -1.63
N VAL A 290 -6.60 -19.28 -0.61
CA VAL A 290 -7.23 -19.94 0.53
C VAL A 290 -8.60 -19.31 0.79
N ARG A 291 -9.61 -20.16 1.00
CA ARG A 291 -10.95 -19.72 1.42
C ARG A 291 -10.91 -19.39 2.91
N ILE A 292 -11.19 -18.14 3.26
CA ILE A 292 -11.19 -17.65 4.64
C ILE A 292 -12.54 -17.04 5.01
N ASP A 293 -12.83 -17.04 6.31
CA ASP A 293 -13.86 -16.19 6.88
C ASP A 293 -13.29 -14.76 7.03
N PRO A 294 -13.83 -13.75 6.32
CA PRO A 294 -13.28 -12.40 6.32
C PRO A 294 -13.35 -11.70 7.68
N SER A 295 -14.22 -12.16 8.59
CA SER A 295 -14.36 -11.57 9.94
C SER A 295 -13.32 -12.08 10.93
N THR A 296 -12.77 -13.28 10.71
CA THR A 296 -11.79 -13.91 11.60
C THR A 296 -10.39 -14.03 10.99
N GLY A 297 -10.28 -13.99 9.66
CA GLY A 297 -9.03 -14.27 8.95
C GLY A 297 -8.60 -15.74 8.98
N LEU A 298 -9.45 -16.63 9.52
CA LEU A 298 -9.22 -18.07 9.63
C LEU A 298 -9.82 -18.83 8.44
N LEU A 299 -9.49 -20.11 8.30
CA LEU A 299 -10.07 -20.95 7.22
C LEU A 299 -11.59 -20.96 7.32
N ALA A 300 -12.26 -20.74 6.20
CA ALA A 300 -13.72 -20.81 6.14
C ALA A 300 -14.18 -22.23 6.51
N SER A 301 -15.16 -22.33 7.39
CA SER A 301 -15.83 -23.62 7.66
C SER A 301 -16.77 -23.98 6.51
N ASP A 302 -17.08 -25.26 6.33
CA ASP A 302 -18.04 -25.72 5.30
C ASP A 302 -19.45 -25.12 5.46
N GLN A 303 -19.75 -24.55 6.62
CA GLN A 303 -21.03 -23.90 6.94
C GLN A 303 -20.90 -22.37 7.08
N ALA A 304 -19.80 -21.77 6.62
CA ALA A 304 -19.64 -20.33 6.66
C ALA A 304 -20.72 -19.64 5.80
N GLU A 305 -21.50 -18.73 6.41
CA GLU A 305 -22.50 -17.93 5.68
C GLU A 305 -21.84 -16.94 4.70
N GLN A 306 -20.59 -16.56 4.97
CA GLN A 306 -19.77 -15.69 4.14
C GLN A 306 -18.33 -16.19 4.14
N ASP A 307 -17.78 -16.39 2.94
CA ASP A 307 -16.39 -16.69 2.72
C ASP A 307 -15.81 -15.82 1.61
N THR A 308 -14.49 -15.69 1.59
CA THR A 308 -13.77 -15.05 0.49
C THR A 308 -12.49 -15.82 0.21
N VAL A 309 -12.03 -15.77 -1.03
CA VAL A 309 -10.69 -16.24 -1.38
C VAL A 309 -9.71 -15.11 -1.06
N GLU A 310 -8.67 -15.44 -0.31
CA GLU A 310 -7.56 -14.54 -0.01
C GLU A 310 -6.23 -15.21 -0.39
N ILE A 311 -5.22 -14.38 -0.65
CA ILE A 311 -3.89 -14.83 -1.06
C ILE A 311 -2.90 -14.77 0.09
N PHE A 312 -2.03 -15.78 0.14
CA PHE A 312 -1.01 -15.93 1.16
C PHE A 312 0.32 -16.31 0.52
N MET A 313 1.42 -15.90 1.14
CA MET A 313 2.70 -16.55 0.92
C MET A 313 2.61 -17.96 1.53
N LYS A 314 3.06 -18.97 0.81
CA LYS A 314 3.06 -20.35 1.27
C LYS A 314 3.75 -20.49 2.63
N GLY A 315 3.06 -21.12 3.58
CA GLY A 315 3.47 -21.24 4.98
C GLY A 315 2.98 -20.11 5.89
N THR A 316 2.31 -19.08 5.36
CA THR A 316 1.68 -17.99 6.14
C THR A 316 0.16 -18.08 6.19
N GLU A 317 -0.43 -19.02 5.46
CA GLU A 317 -1.87 -19.29 5.48
C GLU A 317 -2.38 -19.76 6.86
N PRO A 318 -3.62 -19.41 7.24
CA PRO A 318 -4.21 -19.91 8.47
C PRO A 318 -4.34 -21.43 8.43
N THR A 319 -4.00 -22.09 9.54
CA THR A 319 -4.15 -23.55 9.71
C THR A 319 -5.37 -23.93 10.54
N GLN A 320 -6.00 -22.96 11.20
CA GLN A 320 -7.17 -23.15 12.04
C GLN A 320 -8.43 -22.75 11.29
N SER A 321 -9.51 -23.49 11.50
CA SER A 321 -10.84 -23.15 11.00
C SER A 321 -11.53 -22.12 11.88
N ALA A 322 -12.29 -21.23 11.26
CA ALA A 322 -13.17 -20.31 11.97
C ALA A 322 -14.15 -21.12 12.85
N PRO A 323 -14.35 -20.70 14.12
CA PRO A 323 -15.33 -21.36 14.97
C PRO A 323 -16.72 -21.28 14.32
N GLN A 324 -17.49 -22.37 14.39
CA GLN A 324 -18.85 -22.39 13.88
C GLN A 324 -19.65 -21.28 14.56
N ARG A 325 -20.15 -20.34 13.75
CA ARG A 325 -21.06 -19.31 14.24
C ARG A 325 -22.40 -19.99 14.51
N ILE A 326 -22.71 -20.25 15.78
CA ILE A 326 -24.03 -20.76 16.16
C ILE A 326 -25.02 -19.63 15.88
N VAL A 327 -25.77 -19.75 14.80
CA VAL A 327 -26.83 -18.80 14.46
C VAL A 327 -27.92 -18.95 15.53
N PRO A 328 -28.39 -17.88 16.19
CA PRO A 328 -29.39 -17.98 17.26
C PRO A 328 -30.72 -18.61 16.85
N THR A 329 -30.97 -18.79 15.55
CA THR A 329 -32.14 -19.49 15.00
C THR A 329 -31.99 -21.01 14.95
N ASP A 330 -30.80 -21.56 15.21
CA ASP A 330 -30.52 -23.00 15.29
C ASP A 330 -30.91 -23.59 16.66
N PHE A 331 -32.09 -23.23 17.17
CA PHE A 331 -32.60 -23.64 18.49
C PHE A 331 -32.63 -25.17 18.65
N TYR A 332 -32.81 -25.92 17.56
CA TYR A 332 -32.85 -27.38 17.55
C TYR A 332 -31.48 -28.06 17.67
N ARG A 333 -30.36 -27.33 17.50
CA ARG A 333 -29.00 -27.89 17.65
C ARG A 333 -28.42 -27.70 19.05
N LEU A 334 -28.95 -26.78 19.85
CA LEU A 334 -28.51 -26.60 21.24
C LEU A 334 -28.83 -27.84 22.11
N ASP A 335 -29.98 -28.47 21.89
CA ASP A 335 -30.39 -29.65 22.67
C ASP A 335 -29.52 -30.89 22.36
N GLN A 336 -29.00 -31.03 21.14
CA GLN A 336 -28.15 -32.16 20.76
C GLN A 336 -26.73 -32.10 21.36
N VAL A 337 -26.23 -30.90 21.68
CA VAL A 337 -24.91 -30.74 22.30
C VAL A 337 -24.96 -31.01 23.81
N LEU A 338 -26.10 -30.75 24.46
CA LEU A 338 -26.28 -31.00 25.90
C LEU A 338 -26.50 -32.48 26.23
N ASP A 339 -27.09 -33.26 25.33
CA ASP A 339 -27.27 -34.71 25.53
C ASP A 339 -25.97 -35.53 25.33
N GLY A 340 -24.97 -34.98 24.62
CA GLY A 340 -23.70 -35.67 24.34
C GLY A 340 -22.70 -35.68 25.51
N GLN A 341 -22.89 -34.85 26.55
CA GLN A 341 -21.97 -34.75 27.69
C GLN A 341 -22.47 -35.43 28.98
N ALA A 342 -23.66 -36.04 28.97
CA ALA A 342 -24.26 -36.69 30.15
C ALA A 342 -24.03 -38.22 30.22
N GLY A 343 -23.09 -38.78 29.45
CA GLY A 343 -22.74 -40.20 29.46
C GLY A 343 -21.65 -40.55 30.47
N GLY A 344 -21.91 -40.41 31.77
CA GLY A 344 -21.01 -40.92 32.82
C GLY A 344 -20.96 -42.47 32.83
N PRO A 345 -19.82 -43.10 33.14
CA PRO A 345 -19.72 -44.55 33.15
C PRO A 345 -20.51 -45.13 34.33
N SER A 346 -21.59 -45.84 34.02
CA SER A 346 -22.36 -46.65 34.97
C SER A 346 -21.55 -47.88 35.38
N SER A 347 -21.27 -47.99 36.68
CA SER A 347 -20.74 -49.18 37.33
C SER A 347 -21.78 -50.31 37.36
N GLN A 348 -21.41 -51.53 36.95
CA GLN A 348 -22.03 -52.76 37.44
C GLN A 348 -21.05 -53.95 37.45
N ARG A 349 -20.84 -54.43 38.69
CA ARG A 349 -20.59 -55.80 39.20
C ARG A 349 -19.38 -56.60 38.73
#